data_AF-A0A9X1PT29-F1
#
_entry.id   AF-A0A9X1PT29-F1
#
_cell.length_a   1.000
_cell.length_b   1.000
_cell.length_c   1.000
_cell.angle_alpha   90.00
_cell.angle_beta   90.00
_cell.angle_gamma   90.00
#
_symmetry.space_group_name_H-M   'P 1'
#
loop_
_entity.id
_entity.type
_entity.pdbx_description
1 polymer ?
#
loop_
_entity_poly.entity_id
_entity_poly.type
_entity_poly.pdbx_seq_one_letter_code
_entity_poly.pdbx_strand_id
1 'polypeptide(L)'
;MSYADYVTGSAQRNSPGNDTGHSASWDCKVGRVTEIASGIVVLELEERSDVAGHPIVFDSLSTFTLDAARKIERIDIYMKMDNEMIRIFAGFPSLTAQPAD
;
A
#
# COMPACT_ATOMS: atom_id res chain seq x y z
N MET A 1 -9.15 20.18 -11.92
CA MET A 1 -8.78 18.78 -11.63
C MET A 1 -8.94 18.57 -10.15
N SER A 2 -9.71 17.57 -9.73
CA SER A 2 -10.01 17.34 -8.31
C SER A 2 -9.06 16.28 -7.75
N TYR A 3 -8.75 16.34 -6.45
CA TYR A 3 -7.85 15.39 -5.78
C TYR A 3 -8.34 13.93 -5.88
N ALA A 4 -9.63 13.71 -6.14
CA ALA A 4 -10.22 12.39 -6.33
C ALA A 4 -9.72 11.67 -7.59
N ASP A 5 -9.20 12.41 -8.58
CA ASP A 5 -8.74 11.84 -9.86
C ASP A 5 -7.37 11.14 -9.76
N TYR A 6 -6.64 11.31 -8.64
CA TYR A 6 -5.35 10.66 -8.39
C TYR A 6 -5.45 9.26 -7.75
N VAL A 7 -6.61 8.91 -7.18
CA VAL A 7 -6.72 7.78 -6.24
C VAL A 7 -7.17 6.47 -6.91
N THR A 8 -7.49 6.47 -8.21
CA THR A 8 -8.00 5.28 -8.94
C THR A 8 -7.03 4.72 -9.99
N GLY A 9 -5.72 4.86 -9.77
CA GLY A 9 -4.70 4.34 -10.68
C GLY A 9 -4.40 2.86 -10.47
N SER A 10 -4.84 1.99 -11.37
CA SER A 10 -4.31 0.63 -11.48
C SER A 10 -2.88 0.69 -12.05
N ALA A 11 -1.88 0.58 -11.18
CA ALA A 11 -0.48 0.62 -11.59
C ALA A 11 -0.02 -0.78 -12.03
N GLN A 12 -0.11 -1.10 -13.34
CA GLN A 12 0.59 -2.25 -13.92
C GLN A 12 2.02 -1.85 -14.30
N ARG A 13 3.02 -2.24 -13.50
CA ARG A 13 4.44 -2.09 -13.87
C ARG A 13 4.98 -3.38 -14.47
N ASN A 14 4.92 -3.50 -15.80
CA ASN A 14 5.66 -4.54 -16.52
C ASN A 14 7.16 -4.16 -16.55
N SER A 15 8.00 -4.88 -15.81
CA SER A 15 9.46 -4.73 -15.92
C SER A 15 10.01 -5.83 -16.85
N PRO A 16 10.73 -5.49 -17.93
CA PRO A 16 11.28 -6.49 -18.82
C PRO A 16 12.64 -6.98 -18.29
N GLY A 17 12.78 -8.30 -18.09
CA GLY A 17 14.06 -8.98 -17.94
C GLY A 17 14.29 -9.70 -16.61
N ASN A 18 13.61 -10.83 -16.40
CA ASN A 18 14.15 -12.13 -15.93
C ASN A 18 12.94 -13.08 -15.74
N ASP A 19 13.01 -14.29 -16.27
CA ASP A 19 11.87 -15.18 -16.56
C ASP A 19 11.40 -15.98 -15.32
N THR A 20 10.98 -15.26 -14.27
CA THR A 20 10.13 -15.75 -13.18
C THR A 20 9.10 -14.69 -12.83
N GLY A 21 8.40 -14.18 -13.85
CA GLY A 21 7.46 -13.08 -13.75
C GLY A 21 6.25 -13.44 -12.90
N HIS A 22 6.37 -13.34 -11.58
CA HIS A 22 5.21 -13.25 -10.71
C HIS A 22 4.57 -11.88 -10.97
N SER A 23 3.54 -11.85 -11.82
CA SER A 23 2.69 -10.67 -11.96
C SER A 23 2.00 -10.42 -10.63
N ALA A 24 2.37 -9.35 -9.94
CA ALA A 24 1.59 -8.86 -8.81
C ALA A 24 0.54 -7.88 -9.33
N SER A 25 -0.74 -8.17 -9.10
CA SER A 25 -1.82 -7.22 -9.35
C SER A 25 -2.17 -6.54 -8.04
N TRP A 26 -2.38 -5.23 -8.05
CA TRP A 26 -2.81 -4.45 -6.90
C TRP A 26 -4.00 -3.58 -7.27
N ASP A 27 -5.03 -3.59 -6.44
CA ASP A 27 -6.22 -2.75 -6.53
C ASP A 27 -6.59 -2.24 -5.14
N CYS A 28 -7.23 -1.07 -5.07
CA CYS A 28 -7.64 -0.49 -3.80
C CYS A 28 -9.06 0.09 -3.88
N LYS A 29 -9.76 0.04 -2.76
CA LYS A 29 -11.06 0.68 -2.60
C LYS A 29 -10.96 1.71 -1.50
N VAL A 30 -11.23 2.96 -1.84
CA VAL A 30 -11.28 4.06 -0.87
C VAL A 30 -12.45 3.88 0.07
N GLY A 31 -12.17 3.73 1.36
CA GLY A 31 -13.17 3.75 2.42
C GLY A 31 -13.54 5.19 2.78
N ARG A 32 -12.57 5.95 3.29
CA ARG A 32 -12.78 7.32 3.74
C ARG A 32 -11.51 8.16 3.59
N VAL A 33 -11.70 9.46 3.31
CA VAL A 33 -10.65 10.48 3.41
C VAL A 33 -11.13 11.55 4.40
N THR A 34 -10.34 11.82 5.44
CA THR A 34 -10.68 12.80 6.48
C THR A 34 -9.50 13.70 6.76
N GLU A 35 -9.68 15.02 6.66
CA GLU A 35 -8.71 15.97 7.22
C GLU A 35 -9.10 16.25 8.68
N ILE A 36 -8.27 15.82 9.63
CA ILE A 36 -8.58 15.88 11.07
C ILE A 36 -7.99 17.13 11.76
N ALA A 37 -6.98 17.73 11.16
CA ALA A 37 -6.38 19.00 11.54
C ALA A 37 -5.76 19.62 10.28
N SER A 38 -5.45 20.92 10.31
CA SER A 38 -4.82 21.61 9.17
C SER A 38 -3.54 20.88 8.75
N GLY A 39 -3.57 20.26 7.57
CA GLY A 39 -2.43 19.52 7.03
C GLY A 39 -2.26 18.10 7.56
N ILE A 40 -3.22 17.53 8.29
CA ILE A 40 -3.21 16.10 8.65
C ILE A 40 -4.41 15.40 8.00
N VAL A 41 -4.12 14.57 7.00
CA VAL A 41 -5.12 13.80 6.25
C VAL A 41 -5.01 12.33 6.62
N VAL A 42 -6.14 11.71 6.94
CA VAL A 42 -6.30 10.28 7.17
C VAL A 42 -6.99 9.66 5.95
N LEU A 43 -6.42 8.57 5.45
CA LEU A 43 -6.95 7.78 4.34
C LEU A 43 -7.16 6.34 4.81
N GLU A 44 -8.37 5.85 4.67
CA GLU A 44 -8.75 4.46 4.92
C GLU A 44 -8.95 3.75 3.58
N LEU A 45 -8.27 2.63 3.37
CA LEU A 45 -8.38 1.80 2.17
C LEU A 45 -8.65 0.34 2.54
N GLU A 46 -9.41 -0.33 1.69
CA GLU A 46 -9.33 -1.78 1.54
C GLU A 46 -8.40 -2.06 0.35
N GLU A 47 -7.35 -2.83 0.57
CA GLU A 47 -6.30 -3.16 -0.39
C GLU A 47 -6.52 -4.60 -0.84
N ARG A 48 -6.36 -4.84 -2.15
CA ARG A 48 -6.50 -6.16 -2.76
C ARG A 48 -5.27 -6.44 -3.61
N SER A 49 -4.63 -7.57 -3.37
CA SER A 49 -3.45 -7.99 -4.11
C SER A 49 -3.55 -9.44 -4.53
N ASP A 50 -2.88 -9.79 -5.62
CA ASP A 50 -2.53 -11.17 -5.93
C ASP A 50 -1.01 -11.30 -5.86
N VAL A 51 -0.54 -12.16 -4.97
CA VAL A 51 0.88 -12.47 -4.83
C VAL A 51 1.08 -13.96 -5.11
N ALA A 52 1.65 -14.25 -6.28
CA ALA A 52 1.93 -15.63 -6.73
C ALA A 52 0.70 -16.57 -6.70
N GLY A 53 -0.47 -16.07 -7.05
CA GLY A 53 -1.73 -16.82 -7.07
C GLY A 53 -2.45 -16.89 -5.72
N HIS A 54 -1.93 -16.18 -4.70
CA HIS A 54 -2.60 -16.00 -3.42
C HIS A 54 -3.30 -14.64 -3.39
N PRO A 55 -4.65 -14.61 -3.43
CA PRO A 55 -5.38 -13.36 -3.25
C PRO A 55 -5.28 -12.92 -1.79
N ILE A 56 -4.98 -11.65 -1.60
CA ILE A 56 -4.84 -11.01 -0.31
C ILE A 56 -5.78 -9.81 -0.27
N VAL A 57 -6.59 -9.71 0.78
CA VAL A 57 -7.41 -8.53 1.06
C VAL A 57 -7.10 -8.06 2.47
N PHE A 58 -6.77 -6.78 2.63
CA PHE A 58 -6.47 -6.22 3.94
C PHE A 58 -6.83 -4.74 4.01
N ASP A 59 -7.09 -4.26 5.22
CA ASP A 59 -7.34 -2.85 5.46
C ASP A 59 -6.04 -2.12 5.77
N SER A 60 -5.89 -0.92 5.19
CA SER A 60 -4.82 0.02 5.52
C SER A 60 -5.39 1.36 5.97
N LEU A 61 -4.67 2.01 6.87
CA LEU A 61 -4.91 3.38 7.29
C LEU A 61 -3.61 4.15 7.10
N SER A 62 -3.66 5.23 6.33
CA SER A 62 -2.51 6.09 6.09
C SER A 62 -2.75 7.49 6.66
N THR A 63 -1.75 8.09 7.27
CA THR A 63 -1.76 9.50 7.68
C THR A 63 -0.76 10.29 6.87
N PHE A 64 -1.19 11.39 6.28
CA PHE A 64 -0.37 12.32 5.53
C PHE A 64 -0.25 13.63 6.30
N THR A 65 0.97 14.02 6.65
CA THR A 65 1.28 15.38 7.09
C THR A 65 1.68 16.20 5.88
N LEU A 66 1.01 17.33 5.69
CA LEU A 66 1.23 18.25 4.60
C LEU A 66 1.94 19.52 5.09
N ASP A 67 2.89 20.01 4.31
CA ASP A 67 3.53 21.30 4.54
C ASP A 67 2.60 22.48 4.23
N ALA A 68 3.08 23.71 4.46
CA ALA A 68 2.33 24.93 4.18
C ALA A 68 1.97 25.11 2.69
N ALA A 69 2.69 24.44 1.77
CA ALA A 69 2.40 24.42 0.34
C ALA A 69 1.49 23.24 -0.07
N ARG A 70 0.90 22.52 0.90
CA ARG A 70 0.05 21.34 0.73
C ARG A 70 0.75 20.16 0.06
N LYS A 71 2.09 20.08 0.17
CA LYS A 71 2.86 18.93 -0.27
C LYS A 71 3.02 17.94 0.88
N ILE A 72 3.08 16.66 0.55
CA ILE A 72 3.30 15.61 1.54
C ILE A 72 4.72 15.74 2.12
N GLU A 73 4.81 15.99 3.43
CA GLU A 73 6.05 16.02 4.19
C GLU A 73 6.32 14.68 4.88
N ARG A 74 5.25 14.01 5.36
CA ARG A 74 5.35 12.70 6.01
C ARG A 74 4.15 11.83 5.65
N ILE A 75 4.42 10.53 5.50
CA ILE A 75 3.39 9.49 5.39
C ILE A 75 3.70 8.44 6.45
N ASP A 76 2.71 8.11 7.28
CA ASP A 76 2.73 6.89 8.11
C ASP A 76 1.66 5.95 7.57
N ILE A 77 2.01 4.68 7.38
CA ILE A 77 1.11 3.65 6.84
C ILE A 77 0.94 2.56 7.90
N TYR A 78 -0.30 2.35 8.31
CA TYR A 78 -0.71 1.33 9.26
C TYR A 78 -1.45 0.24 8.49
N MET A 79 -0.90 -0.97 8.52
CA MET A 79 -1.48 -2.12 7.85
C MET A 79 -1.78 -3.19 8.89
N LYS A 80 -3.00 -3.72 8.87
CA LYS A 80 -3.33 -4.86 9.73
C LYS A 80 -2.84 -6.13 9.05
N MET A 81 -1.70 -6.65 9.51
CA MET A 81 -1.26 -7.98 9.12
C MET A 81 -2.00 -9.05 9.90
N ASP A 82 -2.66 -9.97 9.19
CA ASP A 82 -3.14 -11.21 9.78
C ASP A 82 -2.11 -12.33 9.64
N ASN A 83 -2.39 -13.46 10.28
CA ASN A 83 -1.49 -14.61 10.27
C ASN A 83 -1.35 -15.27 8.88
N GLU A 84 -2.35 -15.14 8.01
CA GLU A 84 -2.28 -15.66 6.63
C GLU A 84 -1.28 -14.82 5.82
N MET A 85 -1.36 -13.50 5.91
CA MET A 85 -0.40 -12.58 5.31
C MET A 85 1.01 -12.78 5.84
N ILE A 86 1.19 -12.94 7.15
CA ILE A 86 2.50 -13.23 7.75
C ILE A 86 3.10 -14.51 7.16
N ARG A 87 2.29 -15.56 6.96
CA ARG A 87 2.76 -16.83 6.36
C ARG A 87 3.13 -16.68 4.90
N ILE A 88 2.33 -15.94 4.12
CA ILE A 88 2.63 -15.64 2.71
C ILE A 88 3.95 -14.86 2.62
N PHE A 89 4.11 -13.79 3.42
CA PHE A 89 5.33 -12.99 3.43
C PHE A 89 6.56 -13.73 3.97
N ALA A 90 6.41 -14.61 4.97
CA ALA A 90 7.50 -15.46 5.46
C ALA A 90 8.01 -16.47 4.41
N GLY A 91 7.18 -16.81 3.42
CA GLY A 91 7.56 -17.61 2.26
C GLY A 91 8.45 -16.87 1.24
N PHE A 92 8.62 -15.55 1.38
CA PHE A 92 9.54 -14.75 0.57
C PHE A 92 10.84 -14.50 1.34
N PRO A 93 11.92 -15.28 1.11
CA PRO A 93 13.17 -15.18 1.86
C PRO A 93 13.88 -13.82 1.73
N SER A 94 13.48 -12.97 0.76
CA SER A 94 13.96 -11.59 0.65
C SER A 94 13.33 -10.61 1.66
N LEU A 95 12.30 -11.02 2.40
CA LEU A 95 11.58 -10.19 3.37
C LEU A 95 11.76 -10.65 4.83
N THR A 96 12.49 -11.74 5.07
CA THR A 96 12.95 -12.05 6.43
C THR A 96 13.97 -10.98 6.84
N ALA A 97 13.64 -10.22 7.89
CA ALA A 97 14.55 -9.23 8.45
C ALA A 97 15.92 -9.88 8.69
N GLN A 98 16.94 -9.39 8.00
CA GLN A 98 18.31 -9.75 8.35
C GLN A 98 18.56 -9.14 9.74
N PRO A 99 19.01 -9.92 10.74
CA PRO A 99 19.41 -9.33 12.01
C PRO A 99 20.49 -8.28 11.74
N ALA A 100 20.36 -7.12 12.36
CA ALA A 100 21.38 -6.09 12.32
C ALA A 100 22.61 -6.62 13.10
N ASP A 101 23.76 -6.64 12.43
CA ASP A 101 25.07 -6.90 13.05
C ASP A 101 25.51 -5.73 13.94
#